data_AF-A0A969VE86-F1
#
_entry.id   AF-A0A969VE86-F1
#
_cell.length_a   1.000
_cell.length_b   1.000
_cell.length_c   1.000
_cell.angle_alpha   90.00
_cell.angle_beta   90.00
_cell.angle_gamma   90.00
#
_symmetry.space_group_name_H-M   'P 1'
#
loop_
_entity.id
_entity.type
_entity.pdbx_description
1 polymer ?
#
loop_
_entity_poly.entity_id
_entity_poly.type
_entity_poly.pdbx_seq_one_letter_code
_entity_poly.pdbx_strand_id
1 'polypeptide(L)'
;DESAGFGISEENIEVIAMPAAVQSKLNKAVNSVEKANIYAGAGLWYNALDEALKLAPASKLGEVGSTQLKDLAMSEASKTTSELSPKERDAIAKQIENLKQIADRTR
;
A
#
# COMPACT_ATOMS: atom_id res chain seq x y z
N ASP A 1 -18.91 35.67 -9.61
CA ASP A 1 -17.61 35.24 -9.11
C ASP A 1 -17.63 33.72 -9.09
N GLU A 2 -17.12 33.09 -10.15
CA GLU A 2 -17.11 31.64 -10.32
C GLU A 2 -15.85 31.08 -9.64
N SER A 3 -16.03 30.51 -8.45
CA SER A 3 -15.00 29.68 -7.83
C SER A 3 -15.01 28.30 -8.48
N ALA A 4 -14.15 28.10 -9.47
CA ALA A 4 -13.85 26.79 -10.03
C ALA A 4 -13.20 25.90 -8.96
N GLY A 5 -14.04 25.19 -8.19
CA GLY A 5 -13.58 24.13 -7.29
C GLY A 5 -13.06 22.96 -8.12
N PHE A 6 -11.75 22.73 -8.08
CA PHE A 6 -11.15 21.50 -8.60
C PHE A 6 -11.76 20.32 -7.86
N GLY A 7 -12.67 19.60 -8.51
CA GLY A 7 -13.17 18.33 -8.04
C GLY A 7 -12.03 17.31 -8.06
N ILE A 8 -11.53 16.96 -6.88
CA ILE A 8 -10.66 15.79 -6.73
C ILE A 8 -11.58 14.58 -6.88
N SER A 9 -11.49 13.92 -8.04
CA SER A 9 -12.15 12.64 -8.27
C SER A 9 -11.58 11.62 -7.29
N GLU A 10 -12.43 11.00 -6.47
CA GLU A 10 -12.02 9.85 -5.67
C GLU A 10 -11.57 8.74 -6.64
N GLU A 11 -10.27 8.47 -6.65
CA GLU A 11 -9.70 7.41 -7.46
C GLU A 11 -10.21 6.07 -6.91
N ASN A 12 -10.99 5.34 -7.72
CA ASN A 12 -11.51 4.02 -7.39
C ASN A 12 -10.34 3.11 -6.97
N ILE A 13 -10.34 2.65 -5.72
CA ILE A 13 -9.37 1.67 -5.23
C ILE A 13 -9.79 0.30 -5.76
N GLU A 14 -9.19 -0.12 -6.87
CA GLU A 14 -9.43 -1.44 -7.46
C GLU A 14 -8.49 -2.50 -6.84
N VAL A 15 -9.08 -3.48 -6.17
CA VAL A 15 -8.33 -4.64 -5.66
C VAL A 15 -8.10 -5.62 -6.80
N ILE A 16 -6.96 -5.47 -7.47
CA ILE A 16 -6.53 -6.33 -8.57
C ILE A 16 -5.80 -7.58 -8.05
N ALA A 17 -6.16 -8.73 -8.63
CA ALA A 17 -5.45 -9.99 -8.37
C ALA A 17 -4.01 -9.89 -8.90
N MET A 18 -3.04 -10.44 -8.15
CA MET A 18 -1.65 -10.45 -8.57
C MET A 18 -1.48 -11.20 -9.91
N PRO A 19 -0.95 -10.56 -10.96
CA PRO A 19 -0.76 -11.22 -12.25
C PRO A 19 0.19 -12.42 -12.14
N ALA A 20 -0.14 -13.54 -12.80
CA ALA A 20 0.68 -14.76 -12.76
C ALA A 20 2.12 -14.53 -13.23
N ALA A 21 2.33 -13.62 -14.18
CA ALA A 21 3.66 -13.22 -14.65
C ALA A 21 4.49 -12.52 -13.55
N VAL A 22 3.86 -11.74 -12.68
CA VAL A 22 4.50 -11.09 -11.54
C VAL A 22 4.86 -12.14 -10.49
N GLN A 23 3.93 -13.05 -10.19
CA GLN A 23 4.17 -14.18 -9.27
C GLN A 23 5.36 -15.04 -9.71
N SER A 24 5.46 -15.36 -11.01
CA SER A 24 6.57 -16.16 -11.54
C SER A 24 7.92 -15.46 -11.37
N LYS A 25 7.98 -14.13 -11.54
CA LYS A 25 9.20 -13.34 -11.31
C LYS A 25 9.55 -13.30 -9.82
N LEU A 26 8.57 -13.09 -8.94
CA LEU A 26 8.77 -13.07 -7.49
C LEU A 26 9.33 -14.40 -6.96
N ASN A 27 8.86 -15.53 -7.49
CA ASN A 27 9.36 -16.85 -7.11
C ASN A 27 10.85 -17.07 -7.48
N LYS A 28 11.39 -16.26 -8.38
CA LYS A 28 12.79 -16.31 -8.81
C LYS A 28 13.66 -15.22 -8.14
N ALA A 29 13.05 -14.28 -7.44
CA ALA A 29 13.75 -13.18 -6.81
C ALA A 29 14.54 -13.67 -5.59
N VAL A 30 15.81 -13.30 -5.54
CA VAL A 30 16.80 -13.82 -4.58
C VAL A 30 16.88 -12.95 -3.34
N ASN A 31 16.53 -11.66 -3.44
CA ASN A 31 16.62 -10.69 -2.35
C ASN A 31 15.47 -9.67 -2.37
N SER A 32 15.35 -8.90 -1.29
CA SER A 32 14.29 -7.88 -1.15
C SER A 32 14.42 -6.72 -2.13
N VAL A 33 15.62 -6.42 -2.65
CA VAL A 33 15.80 -5.38 -3.69
C VAL A 33 15.11 -5.81 -4.98
N GLU A 34 15.34 -7.05 -5.40
CA GLU A 34 14.72 -7.63 -6.59
C GLU A 34 13.20 -7.72 -6.44
N LYS A 35 12.71 -8.14 -5.27
CA LYS A 35 11.26 -8.18 -4.99
C LYS A 35 10.64 -6.79 -5.04
N ALA A 36 11.26 -5.79 -4.41
CA ALA A 36 10.79 -4.40 -4.44
C ALA A 36 10.67 -3.89 -5.88
N ASN A 37 11.69 -4.14 -6.71
CA ASN A 37 11.68 -3.73 -8.12
C ASN A 37 10.60 -4.45 -8.95
N ILE A 38 10.36 -5.74 -8.70
CA ILE A 38 9.31 -6.50 -9.39
C ILE A 38 7.91 -5.97 -9.02
N TYR A 39 7.67 -5.69 -7.74
CA TYR A 39 6.42 -5.11 -7.28
C TYR A 39 6.21 -3.70 -7.86
N ALA A 40 7.24 -2.84 -7.84
CA ALA A 40 7.17 -1.49 -8.40
C ALA A 40 6.87 -1.50 -9.90
N GLY A 41 7.57 -2.36 -10.66
CA GLY A 41 7.32 -2.52 -12.11
C GLY A 41 5.93 -3.08 -12.45
N ALA A 42 5.23 -3.66 -11.47
CA ALA A 42 3.87 -4.15 -11.60
C ALA A 42 2.80 -3.16 -11.08
N GLY A 43 3.20 -1.98 -10.60
CA GLY A 43 2.29 -1.00 -9.98
C GLY A 43 1.81 -1.40 -8.57
N LEU A 44 2.41 -2.42 -7.96
CA LEU A 44 2.07 -2.91 -6.62
C LEU A 44 2.89 -2.15 -5.56
N TRP A 45 2.68 -0.82 -5.52
CA TRP A 45 3.56 0.11 -4.80
C TRP A 45 3.65 -0.15 -3.29
N TYR A 46 2.60 -0.65 -2.64
CA TYR A 46 2.64 -1.00 -1.22
C TYR A 46 3.54 -2.21 -0.93
N ASN A 47 3.47 -3.25 -1.77
CA ASN A 47 4.33 -4.42 -1.67
C ASN A 47 5.78 -4.06 -2.01
N ALA A 48 5.99 -3.15 -2.97
CA ALA A 48 7.31 -2.63 -3.30
C ALA A 48 7.93 -1.89 -2.12
N LEU A 49 7.13 -1.06 -1.45
CA LEU A 49 7.54 -0.31 -0.27
C LEU A 49 7.85 -1.23 0.92
N ASP A 50 7.03 -2.25 1.19
CA ASP A 50 7.31 -3.26 2.24
C ASP A 50 8.68 -3.93 2.04
N GLU A 51 8.98 -4.37 0.81
CA GLU A 51 10.28 -4.99 0.52
C GLU A 51 11.45 -4.00 0.60
N ALA A 52 11.25 -2.75 0.19
CA ALA A 52 12.28 -1.71 0.30
C ALA A 52 12.56 -1.34 1.76
N LEU A 53 11.52 -1.30 2.59
CA LEU A 53 11.61 -0.96 4.01
C LEU A 53 12.37 -2.02 4.83
N LYS A 54 12.32 -3.31 4.43
CA LYS A 54 13.15 -4.39 5.04
C LYS A 54 14.66 -4.18 4.88
N LEU A 55 15.06 -3.39 3.88
CA LEU A 55 16.47 -3.10 3.58
C LEU A 55 16.95 -1.81 4.22
N ALA A 56 16.02 -0.96 4.66
CA ALA A 56 16.38 0.26 5.34
C ALA A 56 16.97 -0.11 6.72
N PRO A 57 18.21 0.31 7.04
CA PRO A 57 18.70 0.17 8.40
C PRO A 57 17.73 0.88 9.35
N ALA A 58 17.56 0.35 10.58
CA ALA A 58 16.74 0.94 11.64
C ALA A 58 17.19 2.40 11.91
N SER A 59 16.62 3.32 11.15
CA SER A 59 17.00 4.72 11.04
C SER A 59 15.84 5.47 10.39
N LYS A 60 15.93 6.80 10.31
CA LYS A 60 14.81 7.71 9.99
C LYS A 60 13.93 7.30 8.81
N LEU A 61 14.43 6.59 7.80
CA LEU A 61 13.62 6.17 6.65
C LEU A 61 12.62 5.04 7.02
N GLY A 62 12.99 4.12 7.90
CA GLY A 62 12.08 3.11 8.44
C GLY A 62 11.01 3.73 9.35
N GLU A 63 11.40 4.69 10.19
CA GLU A 63 10.50 5.39 11.09
C GLU A 63 9.52 6.33 10.35
N VAL A 64 10.01 7.12 9.40
CA VAL A 64 9.19 8.01 8.57
C VAL A 64 8.29 7.20 7.63
N GLY A 65 8.82 6.15 7.00
CA GLY A 65 8.02 5.27 6.12
C GLY A 65 6.94 4.52 6.88
N SER A 66 7.26 3.99 8.07
CA SER A 66 6.28 3.34 8.97
C SER A 66 5.20 4.33 9.44
N THR A 67 5.58 5.56 9.80
CA THR A 67 4.63 6.62 10.18
C THR A 67 3.69 6.97 9.03
N GLN A 68 4.20 7.13 7.81
CA GLN A 68 3.38 7.41 6.63
C GLN A 68 2.42 6.27 6.28
N LEU A 69 2.86 5.01 6.41
CA LEU A 69 1.99 3.84 6.23
C LEU A 69 0.85 3.81 7.26
N LYS A 70 1.15 4.19 8.51
CA LYS A 70 0.15 4.27 9.58
C LYS A 70 -0.85 5.41 9.34
N ASP A 71 -0.37 6.59 8.94
CA ASP A 71 -1.23 7.73 8.62
C ASP A 71 -2.14 7.43 7.42
N LEU A 72 -1.60 6.73 6.42
CA LEU A 72 -2.39 6.27 5.28
C LEU A 72 -3.47 5.26 5.69
N ALA A 73 -3.12 4.28 6.52
CA ALA A 73 -4.09 3.32 7.05
C ALA A 73 -5.20 4.01 7.85
N MET A 74 -4.88 5.07 8.61
CA MET A 74 -5.88 5.88 9.33
C MET A 74 -6.76 6.68 8.38
N SER A 75 -6.19 7.26 7.31
CA SER A 75 -6.94 7.95 6.26
C SER A 75 -7.91 7.00 5.55
N GLU A 76 -7.47 5.81 5.13
CA GLU A 76 -8.35 4.80 4.50
C GLU A 76 -9.48 4.36 5.45
N ALA A 77 -9.17 4.15 6.73
CA ALA A 77 -10.17 3.82 7.74
C ALA A 77 -11.23 4.92 7.89
N SER A 78 -10.82 6.19 7.88
CA SER A 78 -11.71 7.34 8.01
C SER A 78 -12.63 7.55 6.80
N LYS A 79 -12.25 7.02 5.63
CA LYS A 79 -13.04 7.04 4.39
C LYS A 79 -13.95 5.82 4.23
N THR A 80 -13.94 4.89 5.19
CA THR A 80 -14.83 3.73 5.15
C THR A 80 -16.24 4.15 5.56
N THR A 81 -17.00 4.73 4.62
CA THR A 81 -18.34 5.26 4.86
C THR A 81 -19.42 4.17 4.82
N SER A 82 -20.60 4.48 5.35
CA SER A 82 -21.79 3.62 5.32
C SER A 82 -22.33 3.34 3.90
N GLU A 83 -21.79 3.99 2.88
CA GLU A 83 -22.21 3.85 1.47
C GLU A 83 -21.46 2.73 0.74
N LEU A 84 -20.32 2.28 1.28
CA LEU A 84 -19.55 1.16 0.71
C LEU A 84 -20.26 -0.17 0.96
N SER A 85 -20.21 -1.06 -0.04
CA SER A 85 -20.73 -2.43 0.11
C SER A 85 -19.91 -3.22 1.14
N PRO A 86 -20.49 -4.28 1.75
CA PRO A 86 -19.77 -5.10 2.72
C PRO A 86 -18.45 -5.66 2.21
N LYS A 87 -18.36 -6.02 0.92
CA LYS A 87 -17.12 -6.52 0.29
C LYS A 87 -16.02 -5.46 0.22
N GLU A 88 -16.37 -4.22 -0.10
CA GLU A 88 -15.41 -3.12 -0.17
C GLU A 88 -14.87 -2.78 1.21
N ARG A 89 -15.74 -2.79 2.23
CA ARG A 89 -15.31 -2.58 3.62
C ARG A 89 -14.36 -3.67 4.11
N ASP A 90 -14.65 -4.94 3.80
CA ASP A 90 -13.76 -6.06 4.15
C ASP A 90 -12.40 -5.97 3.44
N ALA A 91 -12.39 -5.52 2.18
CA ALA A 91 -11.16 -5.31 1.43
C ALA A 91 -10.31 -4.18 2.02
N ILE A 92 -10.94 -3.04 2.34
CA ILE A 92 -10.28 -1.90 2.99
C ILE A 92 -9.76 -2.31 4.38
N ALA A 93 -10.54 -3.06 5.16
CA ALA A 93 -10.11 -3.54 6.48
C ALA A 93 -8.87 -4.45 6.38
N LYS A 94 -8.82 -5.35 5.39
CA LYS A 94 -7.63 -6.18 5.12
C LYS A 94 -6.43 -5.33 4.70
N GLN A 95 -6.65 -4.30 3.91
CA GLN A 95 -5.58 -3.40 3.47
C GLN A 95 -5.02 -2.60 4.65
N ILE A 96 -5.87 -2.03 5.48
CA ILE A 96 -5.48 -1.33 6.72
C ILE A 96 -4.66 -2.24 7.64
N GLU A 97 -5.08 -3.48 7.81
CA GLU A 97 -4.35 -4.45 8.64
C GLU A 97 -2.98 -4.77 8.04
N ASN A 98 -2.89 -4.95 6.72
CA ASN A 98 -1.61 -5.16 6.04
C ASN A 98 -0.67 -3.96 6.21
N LEU A 99 -1.18 -2.73 6.06
CA LEU A 99 -0.39 -1.50 6.25
C LEU A 99 0.16 -1.38 7.68
N LYS A 100 -0.64 -1.73 8.70
CA LYS A 100 -0.19 -1.77 10.10
C LYS A 100 0.91 -2.80 10.32
N GLN A 101 0.76 -4.01 9.78
CA GLN A 101 1.76 -5.06 9.91
C GLN A 101 3.10 -4.70 9.24
N ILE A 102 3.06 -4.00 8.11
CA ILE A 102 4.28 -3.49 7.46
C ILE A 102 4.96 -2.47 8.37
N ALA A 103 4.20 -1.50 8.88
CA ALA A 103 4.69 -0.44 9.76
C ALA A 103 5.33 -0.99 11.04
N ASP A 104 4.74 -2.00 11.66
CA ASP A 104 5.25 -2.59 12.92
C ASP A 104 6.49 -3.46 12.70
N ARG A 105 6.68 -4.04 11.50
CA ARG A 105 7.88 -4.83 11.16
C ARG A 105 9.10 -3.99 10.82
N THR A 106 8.92 -2.68 10.61
CA THR A 106 10.02 -1.76 10.27
C THR A 106 10.71 -1.12 11.47
N ARG A 107 10.28 -1.49 12.69
CA ARG A 107 10.73 -0.89 13.95
C ARG A 107 11.88 -1.65 14.60
#